data_AF-A0A524F2P7-F1
#
_entry.id   AF-A0A524F2P7-F1
#
_cell.length_a   1.000
_cell.length_b   1.000
_cell.length_c   1.000
_cell.angle_alpha   90.00
_cell.angle_beta   90.00
_cell.angle_gamma   90.00
#
_symmetry.space_group_name_H-M   'P 1'
#
loop_
_entity.id
_entity.type
_entity.pdbx_description
1 polymer ?
#
loop_
_entity_poly.entity_id
_entity_poly.type
_entity_poly.pdbx_seq_one_letter_code
_entity_poly.pdbx_strand_id
1 'polypeptide(L)'
;MRKLNYEKLTSDIQNWIKNYVASAGAKGIVLGLSGGIDSSVIAALSVNAIGAENVLGLGLPCESIPQDLEDARAIATHLGITFIISDLTSVYKEFLKVLPTQIKSNKIAQANIKPRLRMTMLYYMGQSFGNYLVAGTGNRTEIAIGYFTKYGDGGVDFEPIGALYKAEVREIARVLGIPEKIINKPPSAGLWEGQTDEDEIGLTYDLLDEIIYRIDHFLGFEGLNQKDVKKVINMIKSAEHKTKMPPMFKIK
;
A
#
# COMPACT_ATOMS: atom_id res chain seq x y z
N MET A 1 0.14 8.02 20.61
CA MET A 1 0.30 6.66 20.02
C MET A 1 0.31 5.53 21.05
N ARG A 2 -0.26 4.36 20.72
CA ARG A 2 -0.22 3.14 21.54
C ARG A 2 1.20 2.56 21.64
N LYS A 3 1.51 1.89 22.75
CA LYS A 3 2.74 1.10 22.90
C LYS A 3 2.44 -0.36 22.62
N LEU A 4 3.15 -0.96 21.67
CA LEU A 4 2.99 -2.35 21.25
C LEU A 4 4.28 -3.13 21.52
N ASN A 5 4.14 -4.43 21.71
CA ASN A 5 5.26 -5.37 21.60
C ASN A 5 5.36 -5.76 20.12
N TYR A 6 6.32 -5.17 19.40
CA TYR A 6 6.39 -5.29 17.94
C TYR A 6 6.89 -6.67 17.50
N GLU A 7 7.71 -7.34 18.29
CA GLU A 7 8.13 -8.72 18.04
C GLU A 7 6.92 -9.67 18.08
N LYS A 8 6.12 -9.58 19.14
CA LYS A 8 4.89 -10.36 19.28
C LYS A 8 3.90 -10.03 18.17
N LEU A 9 3.68 -8.75 17.90
CA LEU A 9 2.75 -8.30 16.86
C LEU A 9 3.16 -8.81 15.47
N THR A 10 4.45 -8.75 15.14
CA THR A 10 5.00 -9.29 13.90
C THR A 10 4.69 -10.79 13.77
N SER A 11 4.92 -11.58 14.84
CA SER A 11 4.55 -13.01 14.84
C SER A 11 3.04 -13.24 14.73
N ASP A 12 2.21 -12.42 15.38
CA ASP A 12 0.75 -12.51 15.29
C ASP A 12 0.26 -12.24 13.86
N ILE A 13 0.81 -11.23 13.18
CA ILE A 13 0.48 -10.91 11.78
C ILE A 13 0.92 -12.04 10.85
N GLN A 14 2.12 -12.59 11.03
CA GLN A 14 2.60 -13.74 10.23
C GLN A 14 1.67 -14.95 10.35
N ASN A 15 1.27 -15.28 11.58
CA ASN A 15 0.31 -16.36 11.83
C ASN A 15 -1.05 -16.08 11.17
N TRP A 16 -1.52 -14.84 11.24
CA TRP A 16 -2.75 -14.43 10.58
C TRP A 16 -2.68 -14.56 9.05
N ILE A 17 -1.59 -14.11 8.43
CA ILE A 17 -1.34 -14.27 6.97
C ILE A 17 -1.41 -15.76 6.59
N LYS A 18 -0.64 -16.61 7.30
CA LYS A 18 -0.60 -18.05 7.04
C LYS A 18 -1.99 -18.68 7.10
N ASN A 19 -2.77 -18.34 8.12
CA ASN A 19 -4.13 -18.85 8.29
C ASN A 19 -5.09 -18.35 7.21
N TYR A 20 -4.99 -17.06 6.83
CA TYR A 20 -5.82 -16.48 5.79
C TYR A 20 -5.59 -17.16 4.44
N VAL A 21 -4.33 -17.29 4.02
CA VAL A 21 -3.92 -17.98 2.79
C VAL A 21 -4.45 -19.42 2.77
N ALA A 22 -4.25 -20.16 3.87
CA ALA A 22 -4.72 -21.54 3.98
C ALA A 22 -6.26 -21.64 3.91
N SER A 23 -6.98 -20.74 4.59
CA SER A 23 -8.44 -20.73 4.61
C SER A 23 -9.06 -20.43 3.24
N ALA A 24 -8.36 -19.64 2.42
CA ALA A 24 -8.76 -19.33 1.05
C ALA A 24 -8.43 -20.46 0.05
N GLY A 25 -7.71 -21.51 0.48
CA GLY A 25 -7.19 -22.55 -0.43
C GLY A 25 -6.20 -22.00 -1.46
N ALA A 26 -5.55 -20.88 -1.14
CA ALA A 26 -4.60 -20.22 -2.03
C ALA A 26 -3.22 -20.89 -1.95
N LYS A 27 -2.49 -20.88 -3.08
CA LYS A 27 -1.15 -21.48 -3.15
C LYS A 27 -0.03 -20.54 -2.71
N GLY A 28 -0.30 -19.25 -2.60
CA GLY A 28 0.69 -18.26 -2.28
C GLY A 28 0.15 -16.83 -2.30
N ILE A 29 1.07 -15.88 -2.27
CA ILE A 29 0.80 -14.45 -2.28
C ILE A 29 1.54 -13.80 -3.45
N VAL A 30 0.85 -12.89 -4.15
CA VAL A 30 1.46 -11.96 -5.10
C VAL A 30 1.33 -10.54 -4.56
N LEU A 31 2.39 -9.73 -4.70
CA LEU A 31 2.34 -8.32 -4.31
C LEU A 31 3.17 -7.42 -5.23
N GLY A 32 2.80 -6.15 -5.30
CA GLY A 32 3.61 -5.13 -5.96
C GLY A 32 4.76 -4.72 -5.04
N LEU A 33 6.00 -4.93 -5.48
CA LEU A 33 7.19 -4.53 -4.73
C LEU A 33 7.77 -3.26 -5.33
N SER A 34 7.56 -2.15 -4.62
CA SER A 34 7.88 -0.79 -5.09
C SER A 34 9.23 -0.27 -4.62
N GLY A 35 9.91 -0.99 -3.72
CA GLY A 35 11.11 -0.47 -3.03
C GLY A 35 10.80 0.54 -1.93
N GLY A 36 9.52 0.72 -1.59
CA GLY A 36 9.07 1.47 -0.41
C GLY A 36 8.96 0.57 0.82
N ILE A 37 8.80 1.20 1.99
CA ILE A 37 8.75 0.49 3.26
C ILE A 37 7.55 -0.46 3.38
N ASP A 38 6.35 -0.04 2.96
CA ASP A 38 5.12 -0.81 3.18
C ASP A 38 5.15 -2.13 2.41
N SER A 39 5.47 -2.09 1.12
CA SER A 39 5.61 -3.30 0.29
C SER A 39 6.74 -4.21 0.75
N SER A 40 7.84 -3.64 1.28
CA SER A 40 8.96 -4.41 1.84
C SER A 40 8.56 -5.15 3.11
N VAL A 41 7.81 -4.50 4.00
CA VAL A 41 7.27 -5.12 5.23
C VAL A 41 6.32 -6.25 4.88
N ILE A 42 5.40 -6.06 3.92
CA ILE A 42 4.47 -7.10 3.47
C ILE A 42 5.21 -8.29 2.87
N ALA A 43 6.23 -8.05 2.03
CA ALA A 43 7.05 -9.12 1.47
C ALA A 43 7.71 -9.94 2.58
N ALA A 44 8.37 -9.30 3.55
CA ALA A 44 9.06 -9.99 4.64
C ALA A 44 8.10 -10.74 5.58
N LEU A 45 6.96 -10.13 5.94
CA LEU A 45 5.91 -10.80 6.72
C LEU A 45 5.39 -12.04 5.98
N SER A 46 5.15 -11.93 4.68
CA SER A 46 4.64 -13.04 3.86
C SER A 46 5.65 -14.18 3.77
N VAL A 47 6.93 -13.87 3.53
CA VAL A 47 8.01 -14.88 3.48
C VAL A 47 8.11 -15.63 4.80
N ASN A 48 8.11 -14.93 5.93
CA ASN A 48 8.19 -15.56 7.24
C ASN A 48 6.93 -16.37 7.58
N ALA A 49 5.77 -16.03 6.99
CA ALA A 49 4.51 -16.72 7.22
C ALA A 49 4.34 -18.00 6.39
N ILE A 50 4.70 -17.96 5.10
CA ILE A 50 4.36 -19.02 4.13
C ILE A 50 5.54 -19.53 3.30
N GLY A 51 6.77 -19.07 3.54
CA GLY A 51 7.95 -19.46 2.77
C GLY A 51 8.15 -18.61 1.51
N ALA A 52 9.41 -18.37 1.14
CA ALA A 52 9.78 -17.49 0.02
C ALA A 52 9.31 -18.03 -1.35
N GLU A 53 9.23 -19.36 -1.48
CA GLU A 53 8.76 -20.04 -2.68
C GLU A 53 7.28 -19.81 -2.98
N ASN A 54 6.50 -19.38 -1.98
CA ASN A 54 5.07 -19.09 -2.09
C ASN A 54 4.78 -17.58 -2.16
N VAL A 55 5.82 -16.75 -2.33
CA VAL A 55 5.71 -15.29 -2.45
C VAL A 55 6.26 -14.82 -3.79
N LEU A 56 5.42 -14.15 -4.57
CA LEU A 56 5.77 -13.53 -5.84
C LEU A 56 5.78 -12.00 -5.70
N GLY A 57 6.96 -11.40 -5.84
CA GLY A 57 7.10 -9.95 -5.96
C GLY A 57 7.04 -9.50 -7.42
N LEU A 58 6.26 -8.46 -7.71
CA LEU A 58 6.24 -7.83 -9.03
C LEU A 58 6.82 -6.41 -9.00
N GLY A 59 7.82 -6.15 -9.84
CA GLY A 59 8.29 -4.81 -10.16
C GLY A 59 7.47 -4.27 -11.33
N LEU A 60 6.65 -3.24 -11.07
CA LEU A 60 5.67 -2.72 -12.04
C LEU A 60 5.91 -1.23 -12.37
N PRO A 61 7.06 -0.88 -12.97
CA PRO A 61 7.33 0.51 -13.33
C PRO A 61 6.31 0.99 -14.37
N CYS A 62 5.96 2.28 -14.28
CA CYS A 62 5.05 2.93 -15.20
C CYS A 62 5.40 4.42 -15.26
N GLU A 63 6.45 4.75 -16.01
CA GLU A 63 7.18 6.03 -15.90
C GLU A 63 7.64 6.29 -14.45
N SER A 64 8.19 5.25 -13.81
CA SER A 64 8.70 5.30 -12.45
C SER A 64 10.20 5.62 -12.44
N ILE A 65 10.71 6.08 -11.30
CA ILE A 65 12.14 6.38 -11.14
C ILE A 65 12.92 5.05 -11.09
N PRO A 66 14.03 4.89 -11.84
CA PRO A 66 14.78 3.63 -11.87
C PRO A 66 15.23 3.12 -10.49
N GLN A 67 15.55 4.03 -9.57
CA GLN A 67 16.00 3.70 -8.22
C GLN A 67 14.98 2.87 -7.42
N ASP A 68 13.68 3.11 -7.61
CA ASP A 68 12.62 2.36 -6.92
C ASP A 68 12.64 0.88 -7.31
N LEU A 69 12.90 0.60 -8.58
CA LEU A 69 13.02 -0.76 -9.10
C LEU A 69 14.29 -1.46 -8.61
N GLU A 70 15.39 -0.73 -8.48
CA GLU A 70 16.64 -1.24 -7.89
C GLU A 70 16.45 -1.59 -6.41
N ASP A 71 15.83 -0.70 -5.64
CA ASP A 71 15.51 -0.94 -4.23
C ASP A 71 14.57 -2.15 -4.08
N ALA A 72 13.55 -2.27 -4.93
CA ALA A 72 12.66 -3.44 -4.96
C ALA A 72 13.42 -4.74 -5.27
N ARG A 73 14.33 -4.72 -6.25
CA ARG A 73 15.17 -5.89 -6.57
C ARG A 73 16.08 -6.28 -5.41
N ALA A 74 16.64 -5.30 -4.71
CA ALA A 74 17.49 -5.54 -3.55
C ALA A 74 16.70 -6.21 -2.41
N ILE A 75 15.47 -5.76 -2.14
CA ILE A 75 14.58 -6.39 -1.17
C ILE A 75 14.21 -7.82 -1.60
N ALA A 76 13.82 -8.03 -2.86
CA ALA A 76 13.47 -9.36 -3.32
C ALA A 76 14.66 -10.34 -3.20
N THR A 77 15.86 -9.88 -3.55
CA THR A 77 17.09 -10.67 -3.41
C THR A 77 17.39 -10.98 -1.95
N HIS A 78 17.26 -10.00 -1.06
CA HIS A 78 17.46 -10.18 0.38
C HIS A 78 16.50 -11.20 0.99
N LEU A 79 15.24 -11.21 0.53
CA LEU A 79 14.19 -12.11 1.01
C LEU A 79 14.16 -13.47 0.30
N GLY A 80 14.93 -13.65 -0.78
CA GLY A 80 14.96 -14.89 -1.56
C GLY A 80 13.66 -15.20 -2.31
N ILE A 81 12.85 -14.19 -2.62
CA ILE A 81 11.57 -14.38 -3.34
C ILE A 81 11.75 -14.33 -4.86
N THR A 82 10.81 -14.95 -5.58
CA THR A 82 10.73 -14.76 -7.02
C THR A 82 10.33 -13.31 -7.32
N PHE A 83 11.09 -12.63 -8.18
CA PHE A 83 10.84 -11.25 -8.59
C PHE A 83 10.75 -11.12 -10.10
N ILE A 84 9.57 -10.72 -10.58
CA ILE A 84 9.29 -10.53 -12.01
C ILE A 84 9.05 -9.06 -12.27
N ILE A 85 9.62 -8.56 -13.38
CA ILE A 85 9.45 -7.17 -13.78
C ILE A 85 8.56 -7.13 -15.01
N SER A 86 7.53 -6.29 -14.97
CA SER A 86 6.68 -5.99 -16.11
C SER A 86 6.54 -4.48 -16.22
N ASP A 87 7.18 -3.89 -17.22
CA ASP A 87 7.09 -2.46 -17.49
C ASP A 87 5.75 -2.13 -18.17
N LEU A 88 4.93 -1.35 -17.48
CA LEU A 88 3.58 -0.97 -17.90
C LEU A 88 3.56 0.37 -18.65
N THR A 89 4.71 1.00 -18.85
CA THR A 89 4.84 2.33 -19.47
C THR A 89 4.24 2.37 -20.87
N SER A 90 4.47 1.35 -21.70
CA SER A 90 3.91 1.29 -23.05
C SER A 90 2.38 1.20 -23.04
N VAL A 91 1.82 0.33 -22.19
CA VAL A 91 0.38 0.16 -22.01
C VAL A 91 -0.28 1.46 -21.53
N TYR A 92 0.35 2.14 -20.56
CA TYR A 92 -0.11 3.45 -20.09
C TYR A 92 -0.12 4.49 -21.21
N LYS A 93 0.94 4.58 -22.01
CA LYS A 93 1.02 5.52 -23.14
C LYS A 93 -0.03 5.26 -24.21
N GLU A 94 -0.32 3.99 -24.52
CA GLU A 94 -1.42 3.66 -25.43
C GLU A 94 -2.79 4.04 -24.84
N PHE A 95 -3.00 3.83 -23.54
CA PHE A 95 -4.24 4.27 -22.88
C PHE A 95 -4.43 5.79 -22.98
N LEU A 96 -3.36 6.57 -22.83
CA LEU A 96 -3.44 8.03 -22.95
C LEU A 96 -3.91 8.50 -24.35
N LYS A 97 -3.60 7.74 -25.41
CA LYS A 97 -4.00 8.10 -26.79
C LYS A 97 -5.50 7.93 -27.05
N VAL A 98 -6.18 7.07 -26.30
CA VAL A 98 -7.62 6.82 -26.47
C VAL A 98 -8.48 7.69 -25.55
N LEU A 99 -7.88 8.61 -24.78
CA LEU A 99 -8.63 9.52 -23.93
C LEU A 99 -9.56 10.42 -24.78
N PRO A 100 -10.83 10.60 -24.37
CA PRO A 100 -11.77 11.41 -25.11
C PRO A 100 -11.31 12.87 -25.17
N THR A 101 -11.19 13.42 -26.37
CA THR A 101 -10.73 14.80 -26.59
C THR A 101 -11.75 15.85 -26.14
N GLN A 102 -13.01 15.45 -25.92
CA GLN A 102 -14.07 16.32 -25.42
C GLN A 102 -13.96 16.60 -23.91
N ILE A 103 -13.12 15.85 -23.18
CA ILE A 103 -12.96 16.00 -21.73
C ILE A 103 -11.59 16.61 -21.44
N LYS A 104 -11.58 17.70 -20.66
CA LYS A 104 -10.33 18.24 -20.10
C LYS A 104 -9.80 17.28 -19.04
N SER A 105 -8.83 16.45 -19.43
CA SER A 105 -8.14 15.55 -18.51
C SER A 105 -7.35 16.32 -17.43
N ASN A 106 -7.29 15.77 -16.23
CA ASN A 106 -6.49 16.32 -15.13
C ASN A 106 -5.36 15.35 -14.74
N LYS A 107 -4.29 15.89 -14.16
CA LYS A 107 -3.06 15.13 -13.84
C LYS A 107 -3.33 13.94 -12.91
N ILE A 108 -4.17 14.09 -11.90
CA ILE A 108 -4.50 13.02 -10.94
C ILE A 108 -5.30 11.90 -11.62
N ALA A 109 -6.23 12.23 -12.52
CA ALA A 109 -6.98 11.23 -13.28
C ALA A 109 -6.05 10.37 -14.14
N GLN A 110 -5.05 10.99 -14.79
CA GLN A 110 -4.03 10.26 -15.55
C GLN A 110 -3.13 9.42 -14.64
N ALA A 111 -2.65 10.00 -13.54
CA ALA A 111 -1.81 9.31 -12.56
C ALA A 111 -2.49 8.05 -11.99
N ASN A 112 -3.80 8.11 -11.70
CA ASN A 112 -4.59 6.99 -11.18
C ASN A 112 -4.74 5.82 -12.16
N ILE A 113 -4.42 5.98 -13.46
CA ILE A 113 -4.39 4.85 -14.40
C ILE A 113 -3.25 3.90 -14.03
N LYS A 114 -2.09 4.43 -13.62
CA LYS A 114 -0.89 3.65 -13.31
C LYS A 114 -1.14 2.57 -12.25
N PRO A 115 -1.62 2.87 -11.02
CA PRO A 115 -1.92 1.85 -10.01
C PRO A 115 -3.05 0.90 -10.43
N ARG A 116 -3.98 1.32 -11.29
CA ARG A 116 -5.01 0.42 -11.85
C ARG A 116 -4.42 -0.60 -12.82
N LEU A 117 -3.47 -0.20 -13.66
CA LEU A 117 -2.72 -1.13 -14.51
C LEU A 117 -1.89 -2.09 -13.66
N ARG A 118 -1.26 -1.60 -12.58
CA ARG A 118 -0.52 -2.44 -11.63
C ARG A 118 -1.43 -3.49 -10.98
N MET A 119 -2.60 -3.08 -10.50
CA MET A 119 -3.62 -3.98 -9.94
C MET A 119 -4.03 -5.06 -10.94
N THR A 120 -4.34 -4.68 -12.19
CA THR A 120 -4.68 -5.64 -13.25
C THR A 120 -3.57 -6.67 -13.45
N MET A 121 -2.30 -6.24 -13.46
CA MET A 121 -1.16 -7.14 -13.60
C MET A 121 -1.01 -8.07 -12.39
N LEU A 122 -1.20 -7.56 -11.16
CA LEU A 122 -1.13 -8.36 -9.93
C LEU A 122 -2.15 -9.50 -9.95
N TYR A 123 -3.41 -9.20 -10.26
CA TYR A 123 -4.44 -10.23 -10.35
C TYR A 123 -4.19 -11.22 -11.48
N TYR A 124 -3.78 -10.74 -12.66
CA TYR A 124 -3.41 -11.62 -13.78
C TYR A 124 -2.32 -12.62 -13.39
N MET A 125 -1.25 -12.13 -12.75
CA MET A 125 -0.14 -12.97 -12.30
C MET A 125 -0.58 -13.91 -11.18
N GLY A 126 -1.40 -13.45 -10.24
CA GLY A 126 -1.89 -14.26 -9.14
C GLY A 126 -2.71 -15.46 -9.61
N GLN A 127 -3.60 -15.26 -10.58
CA GLN A 127 -4.34 -16.35 -11.22
C GLN A 127 -3.41 -17.27 -12.02
N SER A 128 -2.48 -16.70 -12.79
CA SER A 128 -1.54 -17.46 -13.63
C SER A 128 -0.59 -18.36 -12.83
N PHE A 129 -0.23 -17.98 -11.60
CA PHE A 129 0.60 -18.78 -10.69
C PHE A 129 -0.18 -19.84 -9.91
N GLY A 130 -1.46 -20.03 -10.23
CA GLY A 130 -2.28 -21.10 -9.68
C GLY A 130 -2.98 -20.74 -8.38
N ASN A 131 -3.72 -19.62 -8.39
CA ASN A 131 -4.54 -19.12 -7.29
C ASN A 131 -3.72 -18.52 -6.13
N TYR A 132 -2.89 -17.52 -6.44
CA TYR A 132 -2.24 -16.67 -5.45
C TYR A 132 -3.14 -15.48 -5.11
N LEU A 133 -3.15 -15.07 -3.84
CA LEU A 133 -3.89 -13.90 -3.37
C LEU A 133 -3.06 -12.63 -3.55
N VAL A 134 -3.73 -11.53 -3.91
CA VAL A 134 -3.09 -10.20 -3.98
C VAL A 134 -3.05 -9.61 -2.57
N ALA A 135 -1.84 -9.49 -2.01
CA ALA A 135 -1.63 -8.79 -0.74
C ALA A 135 -1.50 -7.28 -0.97
N GLY A 136 -2.32 -6.52 -0.25
CA GLY A 136 -2.22 -5.08 -0.19
C GLY A 136 -1.13 -4.60 0.76
N THR A 137 -0.73 -3.36 0.52
CA THR A 137 0.33 -2.67 1.27
C THR A 137 -0.18 -1.39 1.90
N GLY A 138 -1.49 -1.19 1.97
CA GLY A 138 -2.07 -0.01 2.57
C GLY A 138 -1.93 -0.05 4.08
N ASN A 139 -1.39 1.01 4.68
CA ASN A 139 -1.37 1.17 6.13
C ASN A 139 -2.59 1.98 6.63
N ARG A 140 -2.86 1.91 7.93
CA ARG A 140 -4.02 2.57 8.57
C ARG A 140 -4.08 4.06 8.23
N THR A 141 -2.93 4.72 8.19
CA THR A 141 -2.79 6.16 7.97
C THR A 141 -3.26 6.54 6.57
N GLU A 142 -2.73 5.89 5.55
CA GLU A 142 -3.13 6.08 4.14
C GLU A 142 -4.59 5.71 3.91
N ILE A 143 -5.03 4.58 4.47
CA ILE A 143 -6.41 4.11 4.34
C ILE A 143 -7.38 5.10 4.98
N ALA A 144 -7.04 5.69 6.15
CA ALA A 144 -7.90 6.63 6.85
C ALA A 144 -8.30 7.81 5.97
N ILE A 145 -7.29 8.43 5.36
CA ILE A 145 -7.44 9.67 4.60
C ILE A 145 -7.70 9.39 3.11
N GLY A 146 -7.78 8.12 2.72
CA GLY A 146 -8.03 7.72 1.34
C GLY A 146 -6.87 8.06 0.40
N TYR A 147 -5.64 8.09 0.89
CA TYR A 147 -4.43 8.37 0.11
C TYR A 147 -3.96 7.10 -0.60
N PHE A 148 -4.82 6.59 -1.48
CA PHE A 148 -4.60 5.45 -2.35
C PHE A 148 -5.58 5.55 -3.54
N THR A 149 -5.31 4.82 -4.61
CA THR A 149 -6.24 4.73 -5.75
C THR A 149 -7.26 3.63 -5.52
N LYS A 150 -8.55 4.00 -5.44
CA LYS A 150 -9.64 3.03 -5.37
C LYS A 150 -9.62 2.14 -6.62
N TYR A 151 -9.64 0.83 -6.40
CA TYR A 151 -9.48 -0.20 -7.44
C TYR A 151 -8.15 -0.09 -8.22
N GLY A 152 -7.14 0.54 -7.63
CA GLY A 152 -5.75 0.48 -8.04
C GLY A 152 -4.96 -0.28 -6.97
N ASP A 153 -4.03 0.39 -6.32
CA ASP A 153 -3.25 -0.12 -5.19
C ASP A 153 -4.11 -0.58 -4.00
N GLY A 154 -5.32 -0.01 -3.81
CA GLY A 154 -6.29 -0.51 -2.82
C GLY A 154 -7.25 -1.60 -3.34
N GLY A 155 -7.06 -2.10 -4.56
CA GLY A 155 -7.80 -3.24 -5.10
C GLY A 155 -7.03 -4.53 -4.82
N VAL A 156 -7.34 -5.18 -3.71
CA VAL A 156 -6.56 -6.30 -3.15
C VAL A 156 -7.47 -7.31 -2.47
N ASP A 157 -6.95 -8.50 -2.16
CA ASP A 157 -7.71 -9.55 -1.47
C ASP A 157 -7.65 -9.41 0.06
N PHE A 158 -6.57 -8.82 0.60
CA PHE A 158 -6.38 -8.59 2.04
C PHE A 158 -5.26 -7.57 2.32
N GLU A 159 -5.28 -6.96 3.52
CA GLU A 159 -4.36 -5.89 3.94
C GLU A 159 -3.68 -6.23 5.29
N PRO A 160 -2.51 -6.90 5.31
CA PRO A 160 -1.90 -7.37 6.55
C PRO A 160 -1.51 -6.27 7.54
N ILE A 161 -1.23 -5.06 7.05
CA ILE A 161 -0.84 -3.90 7.86
C ILE A 161 -1.89 -2.79 7.84
N GLY A 162 -3.10 -3.05 7.33
CA GLY A 162 -4.16 -2.03 7.21
C GLY A 162 -4.64 -1.43 8.53
N ALA A 163 -4.30 -2.07 9.66
CA ALA A 163 -4.58 -1.59 11.01
C ALA A 163 -3.37 -0.95 11.73
N LEU A 164 -2.23 -0.81 11.04
CA LEU A 164 -1.01 -0.22 11.58
C LEU A 164 -0.79 1.19 11.06
N TYR A 165 -0.46 2.11 11.94
CA TYR A 165 -0.07 3.47 11.56
C TYR A 165 1.34 3.49 10.94
N LYS A 166 1.70 4.54 10.21
CA LYS A 166 3.00 4.61 9.51
C LYS A 166 4.18 4.44 10.46
N ALA A 167 4.10 5.03 11.66
CA ALA A 167 5.09 4.86 12.71
C ALA A 167 5.25 3.40 13.14
N GLU A 168 4.16 2.66 13.26
CA GLU A 168 4.16 1.25 13.65
C GLU A 168 4.72 0.35 12.53
N VAL A 169 4.45 0.69 11.26
CA VAL A 169 5.06 0.03 10.10
C VAL A 169 6.58 0.17 10.13
N ARG A 170 7.10 1.36 10.50
CA ARG A 170 8.56 1.57 10.66
C ARG A 170 9.15 0.70 11.76
N GLU A 171 8.47 0.55 12.89
CA GLU A 171 8.94 -0.34 13.98
C GLU A 171 8.95 -1.81 13.55
N ILE A 172 7.89 -2.28 12.87
CA ILE A 172 7.85 -3.65 12.32
C ILE A 172 8.95 -3.86 11.28
N ALA A 173 9.24 -2.87 10.44
CA ALA A 173 10.31 -2.96 9.44
C ALA A 173 11.68 -3.22 10.11
N ARG A 174 11.96 -2.58 11.25
CA ARG A 174 13.20 -2.82 12.01
C ARG A 174 13.22 -4.23 12.61
N VAL A 175 12.12 -4.70 13.19
CA VAL A 175 12.00 -6.07 13.70
C VAL A 175 12.26 -7.11 12.61
N LEU A 176 11.80 -6.85 11.38
CA LEU A 176 11.99 -7.72 10.22
C LEU A 176 13.38 -7.59 9.57
N GLY A 177 14.24 -6.69 10.05
CA GLY A 177 15.58 -6.48 9.49
C GLY A 177 15.58 -5.80 8.11
N ILE A 178 14.52 -5.06 7.77
CA ILE A 178 14.48 -4.28 6.52
C ILE A 178 15.62 -3.22 6.55
N PRO A 179 16.38 -3.03 5.45
CA PRO A 179 17.48 -2.07 5.44
C PRO A 179 17.07 -0.65 5.82
N GLU A 180 17.86 0.01 6.68
CA GLU A 180 17.61 1.39 7.13
C GLU A 180 17.48 2.41 5.98
N LYS A 181 18.14 2.17 4.84
CA LYS A 181 17.97 3.00 3.63
C LYS A 181 16.51 3.03 3.16
N ILE A 182 15.80 1.90 3.24
CA ILE A 182 14.39 1.76 2.84
C ILE A 182 13.47 2.33 3.93
N ILE A 183 13.80 2.10 5.21
CA ILE A 183 13.01 2.61 6.34
C ILE A 183 13.01 4.14 6.37
N ASN A 184 14.16 4.76 6.11
CA ASN A 184 14.34 6.23 6.14
C ASN A 184 14.05 6.91 4.80
N LYS A 185 13.71 6.15 3.74
CA LYS A 185 13.34 6.71 2.44
C LYS A 185 12.05 7.54 2.61
N PRO A 186 12.00 8.80 2.14
CA PRO A 186 10.78 9.58 2.17
C PRO A 186 9.62 8.84 1.47
N PRO A 187 8.43 8.75 2.10
CA PRO A 187 7.28 8.11 1.47
C PRO A 187 6.86 8.81 0.18
N SER A 188 6.59 8.01 -0.85
CA SER A 188 6.16 8.46 -2.16
C SER A 188 5.27 7.42 -2.84
N ALA A 189 4.15 7.85 -3.41
CA ALA A 189 3.32 7.01 -4.26
C ALA A 189 3.95 6.67 -5.64
N GLY A 190 5.06 7.32 -6.01
CA GLY A 190 5.83 7.03 -7.23
C GLY A 190 5.02 7.21 -8.52
N LEU A 191 4.10 8.19 -8.55
CA LEU A 191 3.21 8.48 -9.67
C LEU A 191 3.84 9.48 -10.66
N TRP A 192 4.73 10.36 -10.19
CA TRP A 192 5.55 11.27 -10.99
C TRP A 192 6.86 11.63 -10.27
N GLU A 193 7.82 12.18 -11.02
CA GLU A 193 9.13 12.56 -10.51
C GLU A 193 9.05 13.67 -9.44
N GLY A 194 9.79 13.52 -8.35
CA GLY A 194 9.84 14.48 -7.24
C GLY A 194 8.63 14.48 -6.31
N GLN A 195 7.69 13.54 -6.46
CA GLN A 195 6.53 13.40 -5.57
C GLN A 195 6.95 12.92 -4.18
N THR A 196 6.47 13.59 -3.13
CA THR A 196 6.45 13.06 -1.76
C THR A 196 5.03 13.13 -1.20
N ASP A 197 4.69 12.17 -0.36
CA ASP A 197 3.33 12.07 0.20
C ASP A 197 3.05 13.23 1.16
N GLU A 198 4.04 13.63 1.96
CA GLU A 198 3.91 14.72 2.93
C GLU A 198 3.74 16.09 2.26
N ASP A 199 4.36 16.33 1.10
CA ASP A 199 4.17 17.57 0.33
C ASP A 199 2.75 17.65 -0.26
N GLU A 200 2.24 16.54 -0.79
CA GLU A 200 0.88 16.50 -1.33
C GLU A 200 -0.19 16.60 -0.25
N ILE A 201 0.00 15.87 0.85
CA ILE A 201 -0.92 15.89 1.99
C ILE A 201 -0.78 17.21 2.72
N GLY A 202 0.40 17.81 2.77
CA GLY A 202 0.74 19.03 3.51
C GLY A 202 0.69 18.84 5.02
N LEU A 203 0.99 17.63 5.51
CA LEU A 203 1.14 17.23 6.92
C LEU A 203 2.14 16.08 6.99
N THR A 204 2.89 15.97 8.08
CA THR A 204 3.79 14.84 8.29
C THR A 204 3.02 13.58 8.69
N TYR A 205 3.58 12.41 8.40
CA TYR A 205 3.00 11.13 8.84
C TYR A 205 2.86 11.04 10.35
N ASP A 206 3.81 11.58 11.12
CA ASP A 206 3.72 11.54 12.59
C ASP A 206 2.52 12.35 13.12
N LEU A 207 2.22 13.49 12.48
CA LEU A 207 1.04 14.30 12.83
C LEU A 207 -0.25 13.64 12.35
N LEU A 208 -0.25 13.04 11.17
CA LEU A 208 -1.39 12.24 10.67
C LEU A 208 -1.70 11.07 11.61
N ASP A 209 -0.69 10.28 11.96
CA ASP A 209 -0.78 9.14 12.86
C ASP A 209 -1.40 9.57 14.20
N GLU A 210 -0.89 10.64 14.82
CA GLU A 210 -1.41 11.11 16.11
C GLU A 210 -2.87 11.58 16.02
N ILE A 211 -3.25 12.32 14.97
CA ILE A 211 -4.64 12.79 14.78
C ILE A 211 -5.57 11.60 14.52
N ILE A 212 -5.21 10.69 13.62
CA ILE A 212 -6.03 9.52 13.27
C ILE A 212 -6.14 8.58 14.47
N TYR A 213 -5.07 8.37 15.22
CA TYR A 213 -5.08 7.59 16.47
C TYR A 213 -6.06 8.16 17.49
N ARG A 214 -6.07 9.49 17.69
CA ARG A 214 -7.04 10.13 18.59
C ARG A 214 -8.48 9.96 18.10
N ILE A 215 -8.72 10.02 16.80
CA ILE A 215 -10.04 9.76 16.21
C ILE A 215 -10.48 8.30 16.47
N ASP A 216 -9.61 7.33 16.17
CA ASP A 216 -9.92 5.90 16.28
C ASP A 216 -10.21 5.45 17.72
N HIS A 217 -9.61 6.14 18.69
CA HIS A 217 -9.73 5.84 20.11
C HIS A 217 -10.60 6.83 20.89
N PHE A 218 -11.34 7.71 20.20
CA PHE A 218 -12.24 8.70 20.81
C PHE A 218 -11.56 9.60 21.85
N LEU A 219 -10.33 10.02 21.57
CA LEU A 219 -9.53 10.89 22.43
C LEU A 219 -9.68 12.36 22.04
N GLY A 220 -9.42 13.26 23.00
CA GLY A 220 -9.40 14.70 22.76
C GLY A 220 -8.20 15.15 21.92
N PHE A 221 -8.31 16.34 21.30
CA PHE A 221 -7.28 16.93 20.43
C PHE A 221 -6.47 18.04 21.11
N GLU A 222 -6.39 18.02 22.44
CA GLU A 222 -5.66 19.02 23.22
C GLU A 222 -4.19 19.05 22.78
N GLY A 223 -3.66 20.27 22.62
CA GLY A 223 -2.28 20.51 22.16
C GLY A 223 -2.07 20.43 20.64
N LEU A 224 -3.08 20.03 19.86
CA LEU A 224 -2.98 19.97 18.40
C LEU A 224 -3.59 21.22 17.72
N ASN A 225 -3.01 21.58 16.57
CA ASN A 225 -3.52 22.67 15.75
C ASN A 225 -4.91 22.30 15.18
N GLN A 226 -5.92 23.11 15.51
CA GLN A 226 -7.32 22.85 15.12
C GLN A 226 -7.54 22.88 13.60
N LYS A 227 -6.73 23.63 12.84
CA LYS A 227 -6.81 23.65 11.38
C LYS A 227 -6.40 22.29 10.79
N ASP A 228 -5.34 21.70 11.33
CA ASP A 228 -4.81 20.42 10.85
C ASP A 228 -5.75 19.27 11.25
N VAL A 229 -6.27 19.28 12.48
CA VAL A 229 -7.30 18.33 12.93
C VAL A 229 -8.53 18.38 12.01
N LYS A 230 -9.04 19.58 11.71
CA LYS A 230 -10.19 19.76 10.80
C LYS A 230 -9.86 19.27 9.39
N LYS A 231 -8.64 19.51 8.90
CA LYS A 231 -8.17 19.02 7.59
C LYS A 231 -8.21 17.49 7.53
N VAL A 232 -7.64 16.79 8.52
CA VAL A 232 -7.63 15.32 8.58
C VAL A 232 -9.04 14.74 8.68
N ILE A 233 -9.91 15.31 9.54
CA ILE A 233 -11.31 14.88 9.64
C ILE A 233 -12.03 15.00 8.29
N ASN A 234 -11.80 16.10 7.55
CA ASN A 234 -12.39 16.28 6.23
C ASN A 234 -11.85 15.29 5.19
N MET A 235 -10.55 14.97 5.24
CA MET A 235 -9.96 13.94 4.39
C MET A 235 -10.60 12.57 4.66
N ILE A 236 -10.73 12.16 5.93
CA ILE A 236 -11.37 10.90 6.31
C ILE A 236 -12.82 10.83 5.82
N LYS A 237 -13.60 11.88 6.05
CA LYS A 237 -14.99 11.96 5.57
C LYS A 237 -15.09 11.84 4.05
N SER A 238 -14.18 12.52 3.34
CA SER A 238 -14.13 12.47 1.88
C SER A 238 -13.66 11.11 1.36
N ALA A 239 -12.90 10.36 2.15
CA ALA A 239 -12.38 9.05 1.82
C ALA A 239 -13.35 7.89 2.09
N GLU A 240 -14.46 8.11 2.79
CA GLU A 240 -15.40 7.04 3.17
C GLU A 240 -15.88 6.18 1.99
N HIS A 241 -16.04 6.79 0.81
CA HIS A 241 -16.45 6.06 -0.38
C HIS A 241 -15.37 5.10 -0.91
N LYS A 242 -14.11 5.21 -0.46
CA LYS A 242 -13.00 4.33 -0.83
C LYS A 242 -12.83 3.16 0.14
N THR A 243 -13.23 3.32 1.40
CA THR A 243 -12.99 2.35 2.49
C THR A 243 -14.18 1.42 2.75
N LYS A 244 -15.26 1.57 1.99
CA LYS A 244 -16.48 0.74 2.09
C LYS A 244 -16.78 0.08 0.75
N MET A 245 -17.41 -1.09 0.81
CA MET A 245 -18.04 -1.72 -0.36
C MET A 245 -19.04 -0.76 -1.00
N PRO A 246 -19.25 -0.82 -2.34
CA PRO A 246 -20.27 -0.03 -3.01
C PRO A 246 -21.62 -0.16 -2.28
N PRO A 247 -22.27 0.96 -1.91
CA PRO A 247 -23.55 0.89 -1.23
C PRO A 247 -24.60 0.28 -2.15
N MET A 248 -25.41 -0.63 -1.60
CA MET A 248 -26.53 -1.26 -2.31
C MET A 248 -27.84 -0.71 -1.75
N PHE A 249 -28.80 -0.44 -2.63
CA PHE A 249 -30.17 -0.15 -2.21
C PHE A 249 -30.73 -1.37 -1.47
N LYS A 250 -31.20 -1.15 -0.23
CA LYS A 250 -31.76 -2.22 0.60
C LYS A 250 -33.27 -2.32 0.35
N ILE A 251 -33.72 -3.46 -0.16
CA ILE A 251 -35.15 -3.80 -0.21
C ILE A 251 -35.56 -4.15 1.23
N LYS A 252 -36.59 -3.47 1.74
CA LYS A 252 -37.16 -3.74 3.07
C LYS A 252 -38.21 -4.83 2.98
#